data_AF-A0A8C9DF11-F1
#
_entry.id   AF-A0A8C9DF11-F1
#
_cell.length_a   1.000
_cell.length_b   1.000
_cell.length_c   1.000
_cell.angle_alpha   90.00
_cell.angle_beta   90.00
_cell.angle_gamma   90.00
#
_symmetry.space_group_name_H-M   'P 1'
#
loop_
_entity.id
_entity.type
_entity.pdbx_description
1 polymer ?
#
loop_
_entity_poly.entity_id
_entity_poly.type
_entity_poly.pdbx_seq_one_letter_code
_entity_poly.pdbx_strand_id
1 'polypeptide(L)'
;MEPSPLELPADTVQRMAAALQCHPTDERVALQLDKEDKLRHFREYFYIPKMQDLPPIDLSLVNKDENAIYFLGNSLGLQPKMVKTYIEEELDKWAKMGGYGHDIGKRPWIVGDEIIVGLMKDIVGNSHLNNPGLRLKVC
;
A
#
# COMPACT_ATOMS: atom_id res chain seq x y z
N MET A 1 -17.23 -20.14 19.05
CA MET A 1 -16.77 -18.85 19.58
C MET A 1 -17.73 -17.82 19.02
N GLU A 2 -18.63 -17.30 19.85
CA GLU A 2 -19.44 -16.12 19.51
C GLU A 2 -18.47 -14.98 19.12
N PRO A 3 -18.65 -14.30 17.98
CA PRO A 3 -17.85 -13.12 17.69
C PRO A 3 -18.11 -12.10 18.80
N SER A 4 -17.05 -11.64 19.45
CA SER A 4 -17.09 -10.47 20.34
C SER A 4 -17.90 -9.38 19.64
N PRO A 5 -18.84 -8.69 20.33
CA PRO A 5 -19.48 -7.53 19.75
C PRO A 5 -18.37 -6.57 19.28
N LEU A 6 -18.48 -6.14 18.03
CA LEU A 6 -17.55 -5.21 17.41
C LEU A 6 -17.55 -3.92 18.24
N GLU A 7 -16.45 -3.65 18.94
CA GLU A 7 -16.23 -2.44 19.73
C GLU A 7 -16.16 -1.23 18.79
N LEU A 8 -16.79 -0.11 19.15
CA LEU A 8 -16.68 1.11 18.36
C LEU A 8 -15.27 1.70 18.50
N PRO A 9 -14.75 2.42 17.48
CA PRO A 9 -13.42 3.04 17.57
C PRO A 9 -13.28 4.03 18.74
N ALA A 10 -14.33 4.80 19.04
CA ALA A 10 -14.32 5.72 20.16
C ALA A 10 -14.16 4.98 21.50
N ASP A 11 -14.89 3.88 21.70
CA ASP A 11 -14.79 3.05 22.90
C ASP A 11 -13.41 2.40 23.00
N THR A 12 -12.85 1.95 21.88
CA THR A 12 -11.49 1.40 21.80
C THR A 12 -10.45 2.41 22.29
N VAL A 13 -10.53 3.66 21.85
CA VAL A 13 -9.63 4.76 22.26
C VAL A 13 -9.79 5.06 23.76
N GLN A 14 -11.02 5.14 24.25
CA GLN A 14 -11.30 5.37 25.69
C GLN A 14 -10.75 4.23 26.57
N ARG A 15 -10.98 2.98 26.17
CA ARG A 15 -10.47 1.80 26.86
C ARG A 15 -8.94 1.76 26.86
N MET A 16 -8.30 2.08 25.74
CA MET A 16 -6.84 2.15 25.63
C MET A 16 -6.27 3.23 26.56
N ALA A 17 -6.88 4.42 26.57
CA ALA A 17 -6.46 5.52 27.43
C ALA A 17 -6.58 5.18 28.93
N ALA A 18 -7.67 4.53 29.32
CA ALA A 18 -7.86 4.03 30.68
C ALA A 18 -6.79 3.00 31.08
N ALA A 19 -6.46 2.06 30.18
CA ALA A 19 -5.41 1.06 30.41
C ALA A 19 -4.01 1.70 30.56
N LEU A 20 -3.74 2.78 29.82
CA LEU A 20 -2.49 3.54 29.88
C LEU A 20 -2.46 4.61 30.99
N GLN A 21 -3.55 4.78 31.74
CA GLN A 21 -3.71 5.82 32.77
C GLN A 21 -3.41 7.23 32.21
N CYS A 22 -4.02 7.55 31.07
CA CYS A 22 -3.84 8.82 30.35
C CYS A 22 -5.16 9.37 29.83
N HIS A 23 -5.15 10.61 29.33
CA HIS A 23 -6.32 11.18 28.67
C HIS A 23 -6.49 10.57 27.25
N PRO A 24 -7.70 10.38 26.71
CA PRO A 24 -7.92 9.81 25.37
C PRO A 24 -7.24 10.54 24.21
N THR A 25 -6.87 11.80 24.40
CA THR A 25 -6.18 12.64 23.40
C THR A 25 -4.66 12.72 23.63
N ASP A 26 -4.12 11.91 24.53
CA ASP A 26 -2.69 11.85 24.85
C ASP A 26 -1.94 11.08 23.74
N GLU A 27 -0.73 11.53 23.39
CA GLU A 27 0.13 10.91 22.38
C GLU A 27 0.37 9.42 22.66
N ARG A 28 0.45 9.04 23.95
CA ARG A 28 0.65 7.64 24.38
C ARG A 28 -0.39 6.69 23.81
N VAL A 29 -1.63 7.16 23.59
CA VAL A 29 -2.69 6.35 22.99
C VAL A 29 -2.35 6.01 21.54
N ALA A 30 -1.92 7.00 20.74
CA ALA A 30 -1.54 6.78 19.35
C ALA A 30 -0.32 5.85 19.24
N LEU A 31 0.71 6.07 20.06
CA LEU A 31 1.91 5.22 20.08
C LEU A 31 1.58 3.75 20.43
N GLN A 32 0.62 3.53 21.34
CA GLN A 32 0.19 2.18 21.69
C GLN A 32 -0.62 1.53 20.57
N LEU A 33 -1.51 2.28 19.89
CA LEU A 33 -2.25 1.78 18.73
C LEU A 33 -1.29 1.42 17.57
N ASP A 34 -0.28 2.25 17.30
CA ASP A 34 0.79 1.94 16.35
C ASP A 34 1.58 0.67 16.75
N LYS A 35 1.78 0.45 18.05
CA LYS A 35 2.47 -0.74 18.55
C LYS A 35 1.66 -2.02 18.34
N GLU A 36 0.34 -1.94 18.46
CA GLU A 36 -0.58 -3.08 18.32
C GLU A 36 -1.01 -3.34 16.86
N ASP A 37 -0.76 -2.38 15.96
CA ASP A 37 -1.05 -2.55 14.54
C ASP A 37 -0.19 -3.65 13.90
N LYS A 38 -0.84 -4.78 13.60
CA LYS A 38 -0.23 -5.92 12.90
C LYS A 38 0.24 -5.56 11.48
N LEU A 39 -0.31 -4.51 10.89
CA LEU A 39 0.01 -4.03 9.55
C LEU A 39 1.09 -2.94 9.53
N ARG A 40 1.59 -2.48 10.70
CA ARG A 40 2.57 -1.39 10.79
C ARG A 40 3.76 -1.55 9.84
N HIS A 41 4.27 -2.78 9.70
CA HIS A 41 5.44 -3.08 8.89
C HIS A 41 5.23 -2.80 7.38
N PHE A 42 3.99 -2.78 6.89
CA PHE A 42 3.71 -2.41 5.48
C PHE A 42 4.10 -0.98 5.16
N ARG A 43 4.17 -0.08 6.15
CA ARG A 43 4.67 1.29 5.99
C ARG A 43 6.05 1.32 5.33
N GLU A 44 6.90 0.34 5.64
CA GLU A 44 8.26 0.23 5.11
C GLU A 44 8.31 -0.15 3.62
N TYR A 45 7.20 -0.58 3.01
CA TYR A 45 7.15 -0.91 1.59
C TYR A 45 6.89 0.28 0.68
N PHE A 46 6.72 1.48 1.22
CA PHE A 46 6.40 2.69 0.46
C PHE A 46 7.49 3.76 0.60
N TYR A 47 7.65 4.57 -0.45
CA TYR A 47 8.40 5.82 -0.36
C TYR A 47 7.49 6.91 0.21
N ILE A 48 7.74 7.32 1.45
CA ILE A 48 7.04 8.44 2.09
C ILE A 48 7.89 9.70 1.90
N PRO A 49 7.35 10.79 1.32
CA PRO A 49 8.09 12.03 1.15
C PRO A 49 8.61 12.60 2.48
N LYS A 50 9.77 13.26 2.44
CA LYS A 50 10.26 14.06 3.57
C LYS A 50 9.68 15.46 3.51
N MET A 51 9.50 16.08 4.68
CA MET A 51 8.99 17.45 4.77
C MET A 51 9.81 18.40 3.89
N GLN A 52 11.13 18.29 3.89
CA GLN A 52 12.02 19.15 3.11
C GLN A 52 11.87 19.06 1.58
N ASP A 53 11.30 17.97 1.07
CA ASP A 53 11.18 17.73 -0.38
C ASP A 53 9.82 18.23 -0.94
N LEU A 54 8.90 18.70 -0.09
CA LEU A 54 7.55 19.10 -0.48
C LEU A 54 7.44 20.60 -0.86
N PRO A 55 6.83 20.95 -2.01
CA PRO A 55 6.51 22.33 -2.36
C PRO A 55 5.02 22.71 -2.17
N PRO A 56 4.67 23.93 -1.74
CA PRO A 56 5.46 24.89 -0.96
C PRO A 56 5.27 24.67 0.56
N ILE A 57 6.36 24.35 1.26
CA ILE A 57 6.38 24.21 2.73
C ILE A 57 7.27 25.30 3.35
N ASP A 58 6.85 25.84 4.50
CA ASP A 58 7.71 26.72 5.32
C ASP A 58 8.57 25.84 6.24
N LEU A 59 9.85 25.69 5.89
CA LEU A 59 10.81 24.89 6.64
C LEU A 59 11.08 25.40 8.07
N SER A 60 10.69 26.65 8.39
CA SER A 60 10.82 27.17 9.76
C SER A 60 9.77 26.61 10.72
N LEU A 61 8.68 26.04 10.19
CA LEU A 61 7.56 25.50 10.96
C LEU A 61 7.59 23.97 11.10
N VAL A 62 8.57 23.28 10.49
CA VAL A 62 8.60 21.82 10.42
C VAL A 62 10.00 21.26 10.66
N ASN A 63 10.04 20.01 11.12
CA ASN A 63 11.27 19.24 11.18
C ASN A 63 11.58 18.66 9.79
N LYS A 64 12.63 19.18 9.15
CA LYS A 64 12.97 18.90 7.74
C LYS A 64 13.09 17.41 7.36
N ASP A 65 13.63 16.59 8.27
CA ASP A 65 13.94 15.18 8.03
C ASP A 65 12.77 14.24 8.37
N GLU A 66 11.69 14.78 8.94
CA GLU A 66 10.49 14.02 9.23
C GLU A 66 9.75 13.61 7.96
N ASN A 67 9.06 12.49 8.06
CA ASN A 67 8.15 12.06 7.02
C ASN A 67 6.94 13.01 6.97
N ALA A 68 6.46 13.28 5.78
CA ALA A 68 5.22 14.00 5.57
C ALA A 68 4.01 13.27 6.17
N ILE A 69 3.04 14.02 6.67
CA ILE A 69 1.70 13.52 6.98
C ILE A 69 0.91 13.49 5.67
N TYR A 70 1.02 12.38 4.95
CA TYR A 70 0.44 12.24 3.61
C TYR A 70 -0.98 11.66 3.64
N PHE A 71 -1.99 12.55 3.68
CA PHE A 71 -3.42 12.18 3.66
C PHE A 71 -4.08 12.32 2.28
N LEU A 72 -3.29 12.29 1.19
CA LEU A 72 -3.77 12.36 -0.20
C LEU A 72 -3.76 10.99 -0.92
N GLY A 73 -3.61 9.89 -0.18
CA GLY A 73 -3.51 8.53 -0.74
C GLY A 73 -4.75 8.05 -1.52
N ASN A 74 -5.91 8.68 -1.30
CA ASN A 74 -7.15 8.43 -2.03
C ASN A 74 -7.16 9.00 -3.46
N SER A 75 -6.31 9.99 -3.74
CA SER A 75 -6.16 10.57 -5.07
C SER A 75 -4.93 10.00 -5.78
N LEU A 76 -3.77 10.04 -5.10
CA LEU A 76 -2.53 9.47 -5.60
C LEU A 76 -1.85 8.69 -4.48
N GLY A 77 -1.85 7.36 -4.62
CA GLY A 77 -1.17 6.46 -3.69
C GLY A 77 0.35 6.66 -3.70
N LEU A 78 0.97 6.45 -2.54
CA LEU A 78 2.43 6.46 -2.44
C LEU A 78 3.04 5.33 -3.29
N GLN A 79 4.22 5.58 -3.85
CA GLN A 79 4.92 4.60 -4.67
C GLN A 79 5.40 3.42 -3.81
N PRO A 80 5.02 2.17 -4.14
CA PRO A 80 5.65 0.98 -3.56
C PRO A 80 7.13 0.89 -3.97
N LYS A 81 8.01 0.54 -3.04
CA LYS A 81 9.47 0.47 -3.28
C LYS A 81 9.86 -0.50 -4.40
N MET A 82 9.06 -1.54 -4.62
CA MET A 82 9.26 -2.57 -5.65
C MET A 82 8.94 -2.13 -7.08
N VAL A 83 8.29 -0.96 -7.28
CA VAL A 83 7.91 -0.48 -8.62
C VAL A 83 9.12 -0.42 -9.55
N LYS A 84 10.23 0.15 -9.08
CA LYS A 84 11.47 0.26 -9.87
C LYS A 84 11.98 -1.12 -10.30
N THR A 85 12.06 -2.06 -9.37
CA THR A 85 12.50 -3.43 -9.63
C THR A 85 11.67 -4.11 -10.72
N TYR A 86 10.33 -4.02 -10.66
CA TYR A 86 9.47 -4.67 -11.65
C TYR A 86 9.55 -4.03 -13.03
N ILE A 87 9.78 -2.71 -13.12
CA ILE A 87 10.03 -2.04 -14.39
C ILE A 87 11.37 -2.49 -14.96
N GLU A 88 12.43 -2.52 -14.14
CA GLU A 88 13.76 -2.96 -14.56
C GLU A 88 13.76 -4.41 -15.07
N GLU A 89 13.00 -5.32 -14.44
CA GLU A 89 12.84 -6.70 -14.92
C GLU A 89 12.34 -6.76 -16.38
N GLU A 90 11.36 -5.93 -16.75
CA GLU A 90 10.79 -5.92 -18.10
C GLU A 90 11.69 -5.17 -19.10
N LEU A 91 12.36 -4.09 -18.68
CA LEU A 91 13.34 -3.38 -19.50
C LEU A 91 14.56 -4.27 -19.82
N ASP A 92 15.06 -5.01 -18.85
CA ASP A 92 16.16 -5.97 -19.03
C ASP A 92 15.76 -7.08 -20.00
N LYS A 93 14.53 -7.60 -19.87
CA LYS A 93 14.00 -8.60 -20.78
C LYS A 93 13.94 -8.07 -22.21
N TRP A 94 13.46 -6.84 -22.38
CA TRP A 94 13.41 -6.20 -23.69
C TRP A 94 14.81 -6.05 -24.29
N ALA A 95 15.77 -5.53 -23.53
CA ALA A 95 17.14 -5.35 -23.98
C ALA A 95 17.82 -6.68 -24.39
N LYS A 96 17.54 -7.78 -23.67
CA LYS A 96 18.16 -9.09 -23.91
C LYS A 96 17.48 -9.90 -25.01
N MET A 97 16.16 -9.83 -25.11
CA MET A 97 15.36 -10.78 -25.90
C MET A 97 14.57 -10.12 -27.03
N GLY A 98 14.48 -8.79 -27.08
CA GLY A 98 13.70 -8.08 -28.09
C GLY A 98 12.26 -8.61 -28.14
N GLY A 99 11.79 -8.92 -29.35
CA GLY A 99 10.43 -9.42 -29.58
C GLY A 99 10.09 -10.74 -28.88
N TYR A 100 11.08 -11.58 -28.52
CA TYR A 100 10.80 -12.83 -27.81
C TYR A 100 10.21 -12.62 -26.40
N GLY A 101 10.31 -11.40 -25.84
CA GLY A 101 9.65 -11.04 -24.59
C GLY A 101 8.11 -11.06 -24.65
N HIS A 102 7.53 -11.13 -25.85
CA HIS A 102 6.09 -11.30 -26.04
C HIS A 102 5.58 -12.62 -25.46
N ASP A 103 6.30 -13.71 -25.72
CA ASP A 103 5.88 -15.08 -25.37
C ASP A 103 6.63 -15.65 -24.15
N ILE A 104 7.78 -15.07 -23.79
CA ILE A 104 8.71 -15.63 -22.80
C ILE A 104 8.92 -14.68 -21.62
N GLY A 105 9.15 -15.25 -20.43
CA GLY A 105 9.57 -14.57 -19.21
C GLY A 105 8.57 -14.70 -18.07
N LYS A 106 8.85 -14.04 -16.94
CA LYS A 106 7.98 -14.04 -15.76
C LYS A 106 6.61 -13.43 -16.04
N ARG A 107 6.56 -12.43 -16.93
CA ARG A 107 5.34 -11.75 -17.41
C ARG A 107 5.41 -11.64 -18.94
N PRO A 108 5.03 -12.68 -19.70
CA PRO A 108 4.97 -12.58 -21.15
C PRO A 108 4.08 -11.41 -21.56
N TRP A 109 4.54 -10.55 -22.47
CA TRP A 109 3.83 -9.29 -22.74
C TRP A 109 2.45 -9.46 -23.37
N ILE A 110 2.20 -10.58 -24.08
CA ILE A 110 0.89 -10.85 -24.69
C ILE A 110 -0.21 -11.07 -23.65
N VAL A 111 0.13 -11.63 -22.48
CA VAL A 111 -0.81 -11.99 -21.41
C VAL A 111 -0.47 -11.29 -20.09
N GLY A 112 0.26 -10.18 -20.15
CA GLY A 112 0.80 -9.53 -18.96
C GLY A 112 -0.27 -9.07 -17.96
N ASP A 113 -1.46 -8.70 -18.47
CA ASP A 113 -2.65 -8.37 -17.70
C ASP A 113 -3.25 -9.60 -16.99
N GLU A 114 -3.36 -10.72 -17.69
CA GLU A 114 -3.89 -11.98 -17.14
C GLU A 114 -3.01 -12.53 -16.01
N ILE A 115 -1.69 -12.32 -16.07
CA ILE A 115 -0.74 -12.80 -15.04
C ILE A 115 -1.02 -12.19 -13.66
N ILE A 116 -1.52 -10.94 -13.61
CA ILE A 116 -1.74 -10.23 -12.33
C ILE A 116 -3.20 -10.19 -11.91
N VAL A 117 -4.14 -10.54 -12.78
CA VAL A 117 -5.59 -10.40 -12.51
C VAL A 117 -6.04 -11.20 -11.28
N GLY A 118 -5.43 -12.36 -11.03
CA GLY A 118 -5.73 -13.19 -9.86
C GLY A 118 -5.44 -12.48 -8.53
N LEU A 119 -4.51 -11.52 -8.50
CA LEU A 119 -4.18 -10.73 -7.31
C LEU A 119 -5.30 -9.74 -6.94
N MET A 120 -6.19 -9.42 -7.88
CA MET A 120 -7.34 -8.51 -7.65
C MET A 120 -8.56 -9.23 -7.08
N LYS A 121 -8.60 -10.57 -7.10
CA LYS A 121 -9.77 -11.37 -6.73
C LYS A 121 -10.33 -11.03 -5.35
N ASP A 122 -9.48 -11.04 -4.34
CA ASP A 122 -9.92 -10.81 -2.95
C ASP A 122 -10.16 -9.32 -2.68
N ILE A 123 -9.56 -8.43 -3.47
CA ILE A 123 -9.75 -6.97 -3.37
C ILE A 123 -11.16 -6.59 -3.81
N VAL A 124 -11.65 -7.18 -4.92
CA VAL A 124 -12.99 -6.86 -5.46
C VAL A 124 -14.06 -7.90 -5.12
N GLY A 125 -13.67 -9.01 -4.49
CA GLY A 125 -14.58 -10.10 -4.09
C GLY A 125 -15.10 -10.97 -5.25
N ASN A 126 -14.37 -11.06 -6.38
CA ASN A 126 -14.82 -11.81 -7.55
C ASN A 126 -14.04 -13.12 -7.75
N SER A 127 -14.67 -14.24 -7.38
CA SER A 127 -14.09 -15.58 -7.49
C SER A 127 -13.87 -16.09 -8.92
N HIS A 128 -14.45 -15.43 -9.94
CA HIS A 128 -14.42 -15.87 -11.34
C HIS A 128 -13.29 -15.26 -12.19
N LEU A 129 -12.42 -14.41 -11.62
CA LEU A 129 -11.29 -13.80 -12.34
C LEU A 129 -10.19 -14.79 -12.78
N ASN A 130 -10.33 -16.08 -12.44
CA ASN A 130 -9.44 -17.15 -12.91
C ASN A 130 -9.94 -17.86 -14.18
N ASN A 131 -10.98 -17.34 -14.86
CA ASN A 131 -11.50 -17.96 -16.07
C ASN A 131 -10.80 -17.37 -17.32
N PRO A 132 -9.89 -18.11 -18.00
CA PRO A 132 -9.15 -17.62 -19.17
C PRO A 132 -10.04 -17.31 -20.39
N GLY A 133 -11.37 -17.50 -20.28
CA GLY A 133 -12.35 -17.14 -21.29
C GLY A 133 -12.85 -15.69 -21.24
N LEU A 134 -12.61 -14.93 -20.17
CA LEU A 134 -12.90 -13.50 -20.13
C LEU A 134 -11.75 -12.70 -20.77
N ARG A 135 -11.64 -12.80 -22.09
CA ARG A 135 -10.87 -11.82 -22.86
C ARG A 135 -11.53 -10.45 -22.68
N LEU A 136 -10.96 -9.61 -21.82
CA LEU A 136 -11.07 -8.16 -22.00
C LEU A 136 -10.36 -7.85 -23.32
N LYS A 137 -11.10 -7.90 -24.42
CA LYS A 137 -10.66 -7.31 -25.69
C LYS A 137 -10.61 -5.80 -25.48
N VAL A 138 -9.49 -5.31 -24.98
CA VAL A 138 -9.09 -3.93 -25.21
C VAL A 138 -8.57 -3.92 -26.64
N CYS A 139 -9.44 -3.53 -27.57
CA CYS A 139 -9.00 -3.00 -28.86
C CYS A 139 -8.56 -1.55 -28.65
#